data_AF-A0A7Z0TNS3-F1
#
_entry.id   AF-A0A7Z0TNS3-F1
#
_cell.length_a   1.000
_cell.length_b   1.000
_cell.length_c   1.000
_cell.angle_alpha   90.00
_cell.angle_beta   90.00
_cell.angle_gamma   90.00
#
_symmetry.space_group_name_H-M   'P 1'
#
loop_
_entity.id
_entity.type
_entity.pdbx_description
1 polymer ?
#
loop_
_entity_poly.entity_id
_entity_poly.type
_entity_poly.pdbx_seq_one_letter_code
_entity_poly.pdbx_strand_id
1 'polypeptide(L)'
;MIDFPNHSRSYDRTRHAVRFWGHDSAIEASFFIDEDALKRIQPGTHSSESGFLIAFDSNRDLICAAAAKKYVRGSRGSYDLLAADF
;
A
#
# COMPACT_ATOMS: atom_id res chain seq x y z
N MET A 1 -7.78 15.43 1.91
CA MET A 1 -7.94 14.26 2.80
C MET A 1 -8.12 13.10 1.87
N ILE A 2 -7.26 12.07 1.95
CA ILE A 2 -7.31 10.99 0.97
C ILE A 2 -8.22 9.86 1.43
N ASP A 3 -9.14 9.45 0.57
CA ASP A 3 -10.02 8.31 0.77
C ASP A 3 -9.56 7.12 -0.07
N PHE A 4 -9.82 5.92 0.43
CA PHE A 4 -9.51 4.66 -0.27
C PHE A 4 -10.81 3.89 -0.52
N PRO A 5 -11.74 4.39 -1.36
CA PRO A 5 -13.00 3.72 -1.64
C PRO A 5 -12.81 2.44 -2.46
N ASN A 6 -11.73 2.37 -3.24
CA ASN A 6 -11.47 1.26 -4.14
C ASN A 6 -10.66 0.16 -3.45
N HIS A 7 -11.11 -1.09 -3.59
CA HIS A 7 -10.37 -2.29 -3.22
C HIS A 7 -9.45 -2.78 -4.36
N SER A 8 -9.16 -1.90 -5.32
CA SER A 8 -8.26 -2.18 -6.42
C SER A 8 -6.83 -2.28 -5.89
N ARG A 9 -6.22 -3.44 -6.11
CA ARG A 9 -4.81 -3.69 -5.85
C ARG A 9 -4.21 -4.48 -7.01
N SER A 10 -2.94 -4.23 -7.30
CA SER A 10 -2.20 -4.97 -8.32
C SER A 10 -0.78 -5.17 -7.83
N TYR A 11 -0.25 -6.39 -7.96
CA TYR A 11 1.13 -6.65 -7.61
C TYR A 11 2.04 -6.28 -8.78
N ASP A 12 2.95 -5.35 -8.52
CA ASP A 12 3.99 -4.94 -9.44
C ASP A 12 5.23 -5.81 -9.22
N ARG A 13 5.41 -6.79 -10.10
CA ARG A 13 6.57 -7.69 -10.09
C ARG A 13 7.90 -6.97 -10.32
N THR A 14 7.90 -5.83 -11.00
CA THR A 14 9.14 -5.09 -11.28
C THR A 14 9.63 -4.35 -10.04
N ARG A 15 8.69 -3.91 -9.19
CA ARG A 15 8.96 -3.20 -7.94
C ARG A 15 8.94 -4.09 -6.70
N HIS A 16 8.53 -5.35 -6.84
CA HIS A 16 8.27 -6.24 -5.70
C HIS A 16 7.36 -5.56 -4.68
N ALA A 17 6.22 -5.05 -5.15
CA ALA A 17 5.32 -4.24 -4.35
C ALA A 17 3.87 -4.40 -4.76
N VAL A 18 2.95 -4.28 -3.80
CA VAL A 18 1.53 -4.15 -4.08
C VAL A 18 1.20 -2.68 -4.31
N ARG A 19 0.70 -2.37 -5.50
CA ARG A 19 0.17 -1.06 -5.87
C ARG A 19 -1.31 -0.97 -5.53
N PHE A 20 -1.70 0.16 -4.95
CA PHE A 20 -3.08 0.54 -4.69
C PHE A 20 -3.24 2.06 -4.88
N TRP A 21 -4.49 2.52 -4.85
CA TRP A 21 -4.83 3.90 -5.17
C TRP A 21 -5.72 4.52 -4.11
N GLY A 22 -5.47 5.79 -3.81
CA GLY A 22 -6.34 6.63 -3.00
C GLY A 22 -6.78 7.85 -3.80
N HIS A 23 -7.92 8.43 -3.44
CA HIS A 23 -8.49 9.59 -4.09
C HIS A 23 -8.62 10.75 -3.10
N ASP A 24 -8.04 11.90 -3.41
CA ASP A 24 -8.31 13.16 -2.71
C ASP A 24 -9.14 14.05 -3.63
N SER A 25 -10.44 13.78 -3.68
CA SER A 25 -11.52 14.48 -4.43
C SER A 25 -11.32 14.69 -5.95
N ALA A 26 -10.20 15.25 -6.38
CA ALA A 26 -9.85 15.55 -7.77
C ALA A 26 -8.62 14.77 -8.28
N ILE A 27 -7.83 14.15 -7.38
CA ILE A 27 -6.56 13.51 -7.74
C ILE A 27 -6.54 12.06 -7.26
N GLU A 28 -6.20 11.13 -8.15
CA GLU A 28 -5.81 9.77 -7.80
C GLU A 28 -4.31 9.73 -7.46
N ALA A 29 -3.98 9.34 -6.24
CA ALA A 29 -2.61 9.11 -5.81
C ALA A 29 -2.30 7.62 -5.80
N SER A 30 -1.17 7.26 -6.39
CA SER A 30 -0.68 5.88 -6.42
C SER A 30 0.20 5.59 -5.21
N PHE A 31 -0.10 4.50 -4.51
CA PHE A 31 0.68 4.01 -3.38
C PHE A 31 1.24 2.63 -3.70
N PHE A 32 2.43 2.36 -3.19
CA PHE A 32 3.14 1.11 -3.35
C PHE A 32 3.56 0.64 -1.96
N ILE A 33 3.26 -0.60 -1.59
CA ILE A 33 3.78 -1.21 -0.37
C ILE A 33 4.69 -2.36 -0.75
N ASP A 34 5.91 -2.34 -0.25
CA ASP A 34 6.92 -3.35 -0.58
C ASP A 34 6.65 -4.68 0.14
N GLU A 35 7.24 -5.76 -0.36
CA GLU A 35 7.09 -7.09 0.22
C GLU A 35 7.59 -7.20 1.67
N ASP A 36 8.65 -6.49 2.04
CA ASP A 36 9.21 -6.51 3.40
C ASP A 36 8.30 -5.77 4.38
N ALA A 37 7.66 -4.67 3.96
CA ALA A 37 6.58 -4.06 4.73
C ALA A 37 5.42 -5.04 4.96
N LEU A 38 4.99 -5.75 3.91
CA LEU A 38 3.91 -6.75 4.04
C LEU A 38 4.31 -7.92 4.95
N LYS A 39 5.54 -8.44 4.83
CA LYS A 39 6.08 -9.49 5.71
C LYS A 39 6.21 -9.02 7.17
N ARG A 40 6.50 -7.74 7.38
CA ARG A 40 6.60 -7.16 8.72
C ARG A 40 5.24 -7.01 9.39
N ILE A 41 4.23 -6.56 8.64
CA ILE A 41 2.86 -6.42 9.14
C ILE A 41 2.24 -7.79 9.39
N GLN A 42 2.45 -8.73 8.46
CA GLN A 42 1.93 -10.09 8.54
C GLN A 42 3.08 -11.10 8.45
N PRO A 43 3.72 -11.44 9.59
CA PRO A 43 4.74 -12.46 9.63
C PRO A 43 4.13 -13.81 9.24
N GLY A 44 4.77 -14.52 8.31
CA GLY A 44 4.24 -15.76 7.71
C GLY A 44 3.52 -15.55 6.38
N THR A 45 3.51 -14.33 5.84
CA THR A 45 3.08 -14.08 4.46
C THR A 45 3.91 -14.93 3.50
N HIS A 46 3.23 -15.71 2.66
CA HIS A 46 3.89 -16.46 1.59
C HIS A 46 4.57 -15.48 0.63
N SER A 47 5.82 -15.78 0.24
CA SER A 47 6.58 -15.03 -0.78
C SER A 47 6.06 -15.25 -2.20
N SER A 48 4.74 -15.21 -2.37
CA SER A 48 4.04 -15.31 -3.63
C SER A 48 3.19 -14.07 -3.84
N GLU A 49 2.96 -13.70 -5.09
CA GLU A 49 2.07 -12.60 -5.47
C GLU A 49 0.72 -12.69 -4.74
N SER A 50 0.10 -13.87 -4.73
CA SER A 50 -1.16 -14.12 -4.02
C SER A 50 -1.03 -13.91 -2.51
N GLY A 51 0.08 -14.33 -1.91
CA GLY A 51 0.36 -14.12 -0.49
C GLY A 51 0.44 -12.64 -0.12
N PHE A 52 1.13 -11.84 -0.94
CA PHE A 52 1.22 -10.40 -0.74
C PHE A 52 -0.13 -9.69 -0.89
N LEU A 53 -0.94 -10.09 -1.85
CA LEU A 53 -2.29 -9.55 -2.03
C LEU A 53 -3.20 -9.91 -0.84
N ILE A 54 -3.12 -11.14 -0.33
CA ILE A 54 -3.88 -11.56 0.86
C ILE A 54 -3.43 -10.80 2.10
N ALA A 55 -2.13 -10.62 2.30
CA ALA A 55 -1.58 -9.85 3.41
C ALA A 55 -2.00 -8.38 3.34
N PHE A 56 -2.02 -7.80 2.14
CA PHE A 56 -2.54 -6.46 1.91
C PHE A 56 -4.03 -6.37 2.29
N ASP A 57 -4.85 -7.29 1.78
CA ASP A 57 -6.30 -7.30 2.04
C ASP A 57 -6.62 -7.48 3.53
N SER A 58 -5.84 -8.31 4.23
CA SER A 58 -6.01 -8.58 5.66
C SER A 58 -5.61 -7.39 6.55
N ASN A 59 -4.70 -6.54 6.08
CA ASN A 59 -4.16 -5.39 6.85
C ASN A 59 -4.47 -4.06 6.19
N ARG A 60 -5.50 -4.02 5.34
CA ARG A 60 -5.81 -2.87 4.49
C ARG A 60 -6.01 -1.59 5.29
N ASP A 61 -6.71 -1.65 6.42
CA ASP A 61 -6.97 -0.46 7.25
C ASP A 61 -5.68 0.17 7.80
N LEU A 62 -4.73 -0.67 8.23
CA LEU A 62 -3.42 -0.23 8.73
C LEU A 62 -2.58 0.38 7.60
N ILE A 63 -2.59 -0.26 6.42
CA ILE A 63 -1.88 0.23 5.23
C ILE A 63 -2.48 1.55 4.73
N CYS A 64 -3.80 1.68 4.66
CA CYS A 64 -4.49 2.91 4.30
C CYS A 64 -4.21 4.04 5.29
N ALA A 65 -4.15 3.75 6.60
CA ALA A 65 -3.79 4.75 7.60
C ALA A 65 -2.35 5.25 7.44
N ALA A 66 -1.40 4.37 7.15
CA ALA A 66 -0.01 4.76 6.86
C ALA A 66 0.09 5.57 5.56
N ALA A 67 -0.64 5.15 4.50
CA ALA A 67 -0.75 5.86 3.23
C ALA A 67 -1.28 7.28 3.43
N ALA A 68 -2.37 7.45 4.18
CA ALA A 68 -2.94 8.75 4.49
C ALA A 68 -1.95 9.66 5.23
N LYS A 69 -1.21 9.12 6.20
CA LYS A 69 -0.16 9.87 6.91
C LYS A 69 0.96 10.32 5.97
N LYS A 70 1.39 9.48 5.03
CA LYS A 70 2.42 9.84 4.05
C LYS A 70 1.93 10.86 3.03
N TYR A 71 0.68 10.73 2.57
CA TYR A 71 0.07 11.68 1.65
C TYR A 71 0.06 13.10 2.20
N VAL A 72 -0.35 13.29 3.46
CA VAL A 72 -0.35 14.60 4.13
C VAL A 72 1.07 15.17 4.26
N ARG A 73 2.10 14.32 4.33
CA ARG A 73 3.50 14.71 4.52
C ARG A 73 4.24 15.15 3.25
N GLY A 74 3.63 15.04 2.06
CA GLY A 74 4.21 15.67 0.86
C GLY A 74 3.57 15.22 -0.45
N SER A 75 3.07 16.17 -1.24
CA SER A 75 2.45 15.89 -2.54
C SER A 75 3.47 15.37 -3.57
N ARG A 76 3.47 14.05 -3.83
CA ARG A 76 4.21 13.41 -4.93
C ARG A 76 3.28 12.54 -5.77
N GLY A 77 3.66 12.32 -7.04
CA GLY A 77 2.88 11.49 -7.97
C GLY A 77 2.78 10.01 -7.58
N SER A 78 3.69 9.53 -6.72
CA SER A 78 3.66 8.19 -6.15
C SER A 78 4.23 8.17 -4.73
N TYR A 79 3.72 7.27 -3.90
CA TYR A 79 4.15 7.08 -2.51
C TYR A 79 4.56 5.65 -2.26
N ASP A 80 5.76 5.45 -1.75
CA ASP A 80 6.26 4.14 -1.33
C ASP A 80 6.08 4.00 0.18
N LEU A 81 5.41 2.95 0.63
CA LEU A 81 5.25 2.51 2.00
C LEU A 81 6.27 1.41 2.26
N LEU A 82 7.22 1.72 3.14
CA LEU A 82 8.33 0.87 3.49
C LEU A 82 8.08 0.20 4.84
N ALA A 83 8.84 -0.86 5.14
CA ALA A 83 8.79 -1.52 6.45
C ALA A 83 8.99 -0.56 7.64
N ALA A 84 9.68 0.57 7.45
CA ALA A 84 9.88 1.59 8.47
C ALA A 84 8.63 2.48 8.74
N ASP A 85 7.63 2.45 7.86
CA ASP A 85 6.36 3.16 8.04
C ASP A 85 5.38 2.39 8.97
N PHE A 86 5.75 1.17 9.41
CA PHE A 86 4.95 0.25 10.21
C PHE A 86 5.70 -0.30 11.45
#